data_AF-A0A534ZAD8-F1
#
_entry.id   AF-A0A534ZAD8-F1
#
_cell.length_a   1.000
_cell.length_b   1.000
_cell.length_c   1.000
_cell.angle_alpha   90.00
_cell.angle_beta   90.00
_cell.angle_gamma   90.00
#
_symmetry.space_group_name_H-M   'P 1'
#
loop_
_entity.id
_entity.type
_entity.pdbx_description
1 polymer ?
#
loop_
_entity_poly.entity_id
_entity_poly.type
_entity_poly.pdbx_seq_one_letter_code
_entity_poly.pdbx_strand_id
1 'polypeptide(L)'
;MNINAEEAVSMHVADLEATDPDKLMNEIDGRTLARTTGSVVLHTAGAHIDDFPMPFWQVFLNALIDPTIAALLIIVAGYGIITELSHPGAILPGVVGGLAAVLAIVSLANLPVNIAGALMILLAMVLFIADLKVPTHGILSVGGVFALLFGTAFLVNTGPIGLGVSPILSVAVTAGTLFFFTQFIRKVLAARHAPVFAGAESMLGAIGQAREELSPEGLVFVSGALWKAVAADGPIHAGSPVRVIGRQGLQLQVTAEDGALKEKEER
;
A
#
# COMPACT_ATOMS: atom_id res chain seq x y z
N MET A 1 -18.34 -31.84 16.90
CA MET A 1 -18.91 -32.38 15.65
C MET A 1 -19.72 -31.28 15.01
N ASN A 2 -19.64 -31.15 13.69
CA ASN A 2 -20.50 -30.26 12.92
C ASN A 2 -21.60 -31.16 12.31
N ILE A 3 -22.86 -30.92 12.63
CA ILE A 3 -24.03 -31.68 12.14
C ILE A 3 -24.91 -30.74 11.33
N ASN A 4 -25.56 -31.25 10.29
CA ASN A 4 -26.46 -30.43 9.47
C ASN A 4 -27.84 -30.28 10.15
N ALA A 5 -28.69 -29.39 9.62
CA ALA A 5 -29.98 -29.05 10.24
C ALA A 5 -30.92 -30.27 10.35
N GLU A 6 -31.03 -31.06 9.28
CA GLU A 6 -31.87 -32.28 9.25
C GLU A 6 -31.41 -33.31 10.29
N GLU A 7 -30.09 -33.54 10.39
CA GLU A 7 -29.50 -34.47 11.35
C GLU A 7 -29.69 -33.96 12.79
N ALA A 8 -29.59 -32.64 13.02
CA ALA A 8 -29.87 -32.03 14.32
C ALA A 8 -31.33 -32.24 14.78
N VAL A 9 -32.30 -32.18 13.87
CA VAL A 9 -33.70 -32.50 14.17
C VAL A 9 -33.88 -33.99 14.45
N SER A 10 -33.28 -34.86 13.63
CA SER A 10 -33.35 -36.32 13.82
C SER A 10 -32.77 -36.77 15.18
N MET A 11 -31.69 -36.12 15.60
CA MET A 11 -31.02 -36.37 16.88
C MET A 11 -31.67 -35.65 18.06
N HIS A 12 -32.77 -34.92 17.85
CA HIS A 12 -33.48 -34.14 18.88
C HIS A 12 -32.59 -33.10 19.57
N VAL A 13 -31.58 -32.58 18.85
CA VAL A 13 -30.76 -31.43 19.27
C VAL A 13 -31.48 -30.12 18.91
N ALA A 14 -32.27 -30.14 17.83
CA ALA A 14 -33.19 -29.08 17.43
C ALA A 14 -34.62 -29.65 17.34
N ASP A 15 -35.63 -28.81 17.59
CA ASP A 15 -37.04 -29.23 17.63
C ASP A 15 -37.70 -29.31 16.24
N LEU A 16 -37.23 -28.52 15.27
CA LEU A 16 -37.72 -28.47 13.89
C LEU A 16 -36.75 -27.69 12.98
N GLU A 17 -36.94 -27.84 11.67
CA GLU A 17 -36.26 -27.05 10.63
C GLU A 17 -37.30 -26.32 9.78
N ALA A 18 -37.22 -24.98 9.75
CA ALA A 18 -38.10 -24.13 8.94
C ALA A 18 -37.27 -23.28 7.97
N THR A 19 -37.79 -23.10 6.75
CA THR A 19 -37.10 -22.39 5.66
C THR A 19 -37.18 -20.87 5.76
N ASP A 20 -38.16 -20.36 6.50
CA ASP A 20 -38.45 -18.94 6.65
C ASP A 20 -39.27 -18.69 7.93
N PRO A 21 -39.31 -17.44 8.43
CA PRO A 21 -40.04 -17.09 9.64
C PRO A 21 -41.54 -17.38 9.57
N ASP A 22 -42.19 -17.21 8.41
CA ASP A 22 -43.63 -17.44 8.28
C ASP A 22 -43.99 -18.93 8.42
N LYS A 23 -43.19 -19.79 7.80
CA LYS A 23 -43.30 -21.25 7.93
C LYS A 23 -43.02 -21.70 9.36
N LEU A 24 -42.01 -21.11 10.02
CA LEU A 24 -41.72 -21.35 11.43
C LEU A 24 -42.95 -21.03 12.31
N MET A 25 -43.57 -19.86 12.13
CA MET A 25 -44.73 -19.44 12.93
C MET A 25 -45.94 -20.37 12.75
N ASN A 26 -46.14 -20.91 11.54
CA ASN A 26 -47.19 -21.88 11.28
C ASN A 26 -46.88 -23.27 11.89
N GLU A 27 -45.63 -23.72 11.85
CA GLU A 27 -45.24 -25.04 12.37
C GLU A 27 -45.16 -25.12 13.90
N ILE A 28 -44.94 -23.98 14.57
CA ILE A 28 -44.91 -23.90 16.04
C ILE A 28 -46.26 -23.58 16.66
N ASP A 29 -47.26 -23.19 15.87
CA ASP A 29 -48.59 -22.88 16.37
C ASP A 29 -49.22 -24.10 17.05
N GLY A 30 -49.78 -23.89 18.24
CA GLY A 30 -50.36 -24.96 19.06
C GLY A 30 -49.34 -25.86 19.76
N ARG A 31 -48.03 -25.70 19.54
CA ARG A 31 -47.02 -26.46 20.28
C ARG A 31 -46.96 -26.01 21.74
N THR A 32 -46.75 -26.97 22.64
CA THR A 32 -46.59 -26.71 24.06
C THR A 32 -45.11 -26.66 24.42
N LEU A 33 -44.62 -25.52 24.90
CA LEU A 33 -43.26 -25.36 25.39
C LEU A 33 -43.20 -25.54 26.91
N ALA A 34 -42.27 -26.37 27.36
CA ALA A 34 -41.91 -26.47 28.77
C ALA A 34 -41.07 -25.26 29.17
N ARG A 35 -41.49 -24.54 30.22
CA ARG A 35 -40.75 -23.46 30.86
C ARG A 35 -40.45 -23.84 32.30
N THR A 36 -39.48 -23.17 32.90
CA THR A 36 -39.10 -23.38 34.31
C THR A 36 -40.26 -23.13 35.29
N THR A 37 -41.29 -22.40 34.87
CA THR A 37 -42.47 -22.02 35.67
C THR A 37 -43.78 -22.68 35.22
N GLY A 38 -43.75 -23.68 34.32
CA GLY A 38 -44.94 -24.36 33.80
C GLY A 38 -44.88 -24.64 32.29
N SER A 39 -46.02 -24.96 31.67
CA SER A 39 -46.12 -25.11 30.22
C SER A 39 -46.86 -23.92 29.59
N VAL A 40 -46.42 -23.51 28.40
CA VAL A 40 -47.09 -22.46 27.60
C VAL A 40 -47.41 -23.02 26.23
N VAL A 41 -48.66 -22.89 25.80
CA VAL A 41 -49.06 -23.20 24.42
C VAL A 41 -48.77 -21.98 23.55
N LEU A 42 -48.09 -22.18 22.43
CA LEU A 42 -47.81 -21.15 21.46
C LEU A 42 -49.04 -20.85 20.60
N HIS A 43 -49.35 -19.58 20.43
CA HIS A 43 -50.39 -19.07 19.53
C HIS A 43 -49.74 -18.09 18.57
N THR A 44 -49.25 -18.60 17.46
CA THR A 44 -48.41 -17.90 16.48
C THR A 44 -49.07 -17.78 15.12
N ALA A 45 -50.19 -18.47 14.87
CA ALA A 45 -50.97 -18.33 13.65
C ALA A 45 -51.44 -16.88 13.44
N GLY A 46 -51.00 -16.26 12.33
CA GLY A 46 -51.33 -14.89 11.98
C GLY A 46 -50.67 -13.82 12.85
N ALA A 47 -49.62 -14.17 13.60
CA ALA A 47 -48.83 -13.20 14.36
C ALA A 47 -48.12 -12.20 13.43
N HIS A 48 -48.03 -10.95 13.87
CA HIS A 48 -47.25 -9.93 13.19
C HIS A 48 -45.75 -10.10 13.53
N ILE A 49 -44.91 -10.17 12.51
CA ILE A 49 -43.45 -10.25 12.68
C ILE A 49 -42.91 -8.83 12.71
N ASP A 50 -42.42 -8.42 13.89
CA ASP A 50 -41.72 -7.14 14.05
C ASP A 50 -40.21 -7.38 13.88
N ASP A 51 -39.68 -6.93 12.75
CA ASP A 51 -38.24 -6.95 12.50
C ASP A 51 -37.54 -5.86 13.31
N PHE A 52 -36.58 -6.27 14.14
CA PHE A 52 -35.67 -5.37 14.85
C PHE A 52 -34.30 -5.41 14.19
N PRO A 53 -34.07 -4.61 13.13
CA PRO A 53 -32.77 -4.59 12.48
C PRO A 53 -31.71 -4.08 13.45
N MET A 54 -30.48 -4.57 13.28
CA MET A 54 -29.35 -4.07 14.06
C MET A 54 -29.17 -2.57 13.79
N PRO A 55 -29.21 -1.70 14.81
CA PRO A 55 -28.91 -0.29 14.64
C PRO A 55 -27.46 -0.12 14.17
N PHE A 56 -27.18 0.96 13.45
CA PHE A 56 -25.85 1.25 12.89
C PHE A 56 -24.70 1.07 13.90
N TRP A 57 -24.89 1.52 15.15
CA TRP A 57 -23.88 1.37 16.18
C TRP A 57 -23.56 -0.09 16.51
N GLN A 58 -24.57 -0.97 16.53
CA GLN A 58 -24.34 -2.41 16.71
C GLN A 58 -23.66 -3.02 15.50
N VAL A 59 -24.02 -2.61 14.28
CA VAL A 59 -23.32 -3.06 13.06
C VAL A 59 -21.85 -2.67 13.10
N PHE A 60 -21.55 -1.42 13.47
CA PHE A 60 -20.17 -0.94 13.63
C PHE A 60 -19.40 -1.72 14.70
N LEU A 61 -19.98 -1.91 15.89
CA LEU A 61 -19.37 -2.69 16.95
C LEU A 61 -19.14 -4.16 16.56
N ASN A 62 -20.11 -4.77 15.86
CA ASN A 62 -19.99 -6.15 15.36
C ASN A 62 -18.86 -6.25 14.33
N ALA A 63 -18.72 -5.25 13.45
CA ALA A 63 -17.58 -5.16 12.53
C ALA A 63 -16.24 -5.06 13.28
N LEU A 64 -16.17 -4.37 14.43
CA LEU A 64 -14.94 -4.30 15.24
C LEU A 64 -14.59 -5.63 15.92
N ILE A 65 -15.54 -6.55 16.08
CA ILE A 65 -15.30 -7.87 16.69
C ILE A 65 -14.95 -8.90 15.60
N ASP A 66 -15.14 -8.56 14.32
CA ASP A 66 -14.80 -9.44 13.21
C ASP A 66 -13.25 -9.49 13.01
N PRO A 67 -12.62 -10.68 13.12
CA PRO A 67 -11.19 -10.88 12.87
C PRO A 67 -10.70 -10.36 11.51
N THR A 68 -11.54 -10.46 10.49
CA THR A 68 -11.30 -10.03 9.10
C THR A 68 -11.17 -8.52 9.03
N ILE A 69 -12.08 -7.80 9.71
CA ILE A 69 -12.06 -6.33 9.78
C ILE A 69 -10.87 -5.87 10.63
N ALA A 70 -10.57 -6.56 11.73
CA ALA A 70 -9.40 -6.29 12.57
C ALA A 70 -8.11 -6.31 11.73
N ALA A 71 -7.92 -7.38 10.94
CA ALA A 71 -6.77 -7.53 10.06
C ALA A 71 -6.69 -6.42 9.00
N LEU A 72 -7.82 -6.03 8.41
CA LEU A 72 -7.88 -4.93 7.45
C LEU A 72 -7.47 -3.58 8.07
N LEU A 73 -7.93 -3.28 9.28
CA LEU A 73 -7.57 -2.06 9.99
C LEU A 73 -6.05 -1.96 10.24
N ILE A 74 -5.41 -3.08 10.60
CA ILE A 74 -3.94 -3.16 10.77
C ILE A 74 -3.22 -2.82 9.46
N ILE A 75 -3.69 -3.37 8.33
CA ILE A 75 -3.08 -3.16 7.02
C ILE A 75 -3.22 -1.69 6.61
N VAL A 76 -4.42 -1.12 6.74
CA VAL A 76 -4.69 0.29 6.47
C VAL A 76 -3.84 1.19 7.37
N ALA A 77 -3.72 0.86 8.65
CA ALA A 77 -2.87 1.56 9.59
C ALA A 77 -1.41 1.58 9.13
N GLY A 78 -0.87 0.40 8.80
CA GLY A 78 0.49 0.25 8.30
C GLY A 78 0.75 1.07 7.03
N TYR A 79 -0.13 0.97 6.03
CA TYR A 79 0.01 1.72 4.78
C TYR A 79 -0.12 3.24 4.99
N GLY A 80 -1.07 3.69 5.81
CA GLY A 80 -1.24 5.12 6.11
C GLY A 80 0.01 5.72 6.76
N ILE A 81 0.59 5.02 7.73
CA ILE A 81 1.83 5.41 8.40
C ILE A 81 3.01 5.41 7.42
N ILE A 82 3.20 4.32 6.67
CA ILE A 82 4.29 4.19 5.68
C ILE A 82 4.23 5.30 4.63
N THR A 83 3.03 5.64 4.14
CA THR A 83 2.84 6.68 3.11
C THR A 83 3.11 8.08 3.63
N GLU A 84 2.68 8.41 4.85
CA GLU A 84 3.03 9.68 5.51
C GLU A 84 4.55 9.82 5.69
N LEU A 85 5.23 8.76 6.16
CA LEU A 85 6.69 8.76 6.29
C LEU A 85 7.43 8.90 4.95
N SER A 86 6.86 8.37 3.87
CA SER A 86 7.49 8.38 2.54
C SER A 86 7.29 9.70 1.79
N HIS A 87 6.18 10.40 2.04
CA HIS A 87 5.83 11.66 1.38
C HIS A 87 5.52 12.74 2.42
N PRO A 88 6.58 13.35 3.01
CA PRO A 88 6.39 14.40 4.01
C PRO A 88 5.55 15.55 3.44
N GLY A 89 4.43 15.87 4.11
CA GLY A 89 3.47 16.90 3.71
C GLY A 89 2.07 16.37 3.36
N ALA A 90 1.91 15.05 3.14
CA ALA A 90 0.60 14.41 3.02
C ALA A 90 0.05 14.05 4.41
N ILE A 91 -0.77 14.95 5.00
CA ILE A 91 -1.33 14.76 6.36
C ILE A 91 -2.46 13.70 6.38
N LEU A 92 -3.23 13.62 5.29
CA LEU A 92 -4.41 12.75 5.18
C LEU A 92 -4.09 11.26 5.42
N PRO A 93 -3.09 10.64 4.76
CA PRO A 93 -2.76 9.23 4.98
C PRO A 93 -2.35 8.91 6.41
N GLY A 94 -1.61 9.84 7.06
CA GLY A 94 -1.18 9.71 8.45
C GLY A 94 -2.34 9.65 9.42
N VAL A 95 -3.29 10.58 9.29
CA VAL A 95 -4.49 10.63 10.14
C VAL A 95 -5.36 9.39 9.96
N VAL A 96 -5.59 8.96 8.72
CA VAL A 96 -6.35 7.73 8.42
C VAL A 96 -5.63 6.50 9.00
N GLY A 97 -4.30 6.42 8.82
CA GLY A 97 -3.49 5.34 9.35
C GLY A 97 -3.51 5.28 10.88
N GLY A 98 -3.38 6.43 11.54
CA GLY A 98 -3.44 6.54 13.00
C GLY A 98 -4.80 6.15 13.58
N LEU A 99 -5.89 6.62 12.98
CA LEU A 99 -7.24 6.22 13.38
C LEU A 99 -7.47 4.72 13.18
N ALA A 100 -7.03 4.17 12.05
CA ALA A 100 -7.11 2.74 11.79
C ALA A 100 -6.27 1.94 12.80
N ALA A 101 -5.11 2.45 13.23
CA ALA A 101 -4.27 1.81 14.24
C ALA A 101 -4.99 1.72 15.60
N VAL A 102 -5.62 2.82 16.03
CA VAL A 102 -6.40 2.84 17.29
C VAL A 102 -7.56 1.85 17.23
N LEU A 103 -8.32 1.85 16.13
CA LEU A 103 -9.44 0.92 15.94
C LEU A 103 -8.96 -0.55 15.87
N ALA A 104 -7.83 -0.81 15.22
CA ALA A 104 -7.22 -2.14 15.19
C ALA A 104 -6.85 -2.63 16.60
N ILE A 105 -6.27 -1.77 17.44
CA ILE A 105 -5.92 -2.12 18.83
C ILE A 105 -7.18 -2.47 19.63
N VAL A 106 -8.24 -1.67 19.50
CA VAL A 106 -9.53 -1.92 20.17
C VAL A 106 -10.14 -3.24 19.70
N SER A 107 -10.05 -3.55 18.41
CA SER A 107 -10.53 -4.81 17.84
C SER A 107 -9.74 -6.01 18.38
N LEU A 108 -8.40 -5.92 18.38
CA LEU A 108 -7.50 -6.94 18.91
C LEU A 108 -7.72 -7.21 20.42
N ALA A 109 -8.04 -6.19 21.21
CA ALA A 109 -8.27 -6.35 22.65
C ALA A 109 -9.45 -7.28 23.00
N ASN A 110 -10.41 -7.42 22.08
CA ASN A 110 -11.60 -8.26 22.28
C ASN A 110 -11.49 -9.64 21.62
N LEU A 111 -10.42 -9.89 20.85
CA LEU A 111 -10.19 -11.13 20.13
C LEU A 111 -9.24 -12.05 20.91
N PRO A 112 -9.32 -13.38 20.76
CA PRO A 112 -8.33 -14.32 21.27
C PRO A 112 -7.05 -14.24 20.42
N VAL A 113 -6.31 -13.13 20.55
CA VAL A 113 -5.15 -12.82 19.71
C VAL A 113 -3.97 -13.70 20.08
N ASN A 114 -3.31 -14.26 19.06
CA ASN A 114 -2.02 -14.87 19.21
C ASN A 114 -0.92 -13.80 19.21
N ILE A 115 -0.21 -13.69 20.33
CA ILE A 115 0.89 -12.73 20.51
C ILE A 115 1.97 -12.92 19.43
N ALA A 116 2.25 -14.15 19.00
CA ALA A 116 3.24 -14.40 17.96
C ALA A 116 2.84 -13.77 16.61
N GLY A 117 1.56 -13.88 16.24
CA GLY A 117 1.03 -13.27 15.02
C GLY A 117 1.10 -11.74 15.07
N ALA A 118 0.71 -11.15 16.20
CA ALA A 118 0.80 -9.71 16.42
C ALA A 118 2.25 -9.19 16.34
N LEU A 119 3.19 -9.89 16.96
CA LEU A 119 4.62 -9.55 16.91
C LEU A 119 5.20 -9.66 15.50
N MET A 120 4.79 -10.65 14.71
CA MET A 120 5.22 -10.78 13.31
C MET A 120 4.70 -9.63 12.43
N ILE A 121 3.46 -9.17 12.64
CA ILE A 121 2.92 -8.00 11.94
C ILE A 121 3.71 -6.74 12.32
N LEU A 122 3.99 -6.55 13.62
CA LEU A 122 4.78 -5.42 14.08
C LEU A 122 6.19 -5.46 13.48
N LEU A 123 6.81 -6.64 13.43
CA LEU A 123 8.09 -6.85 12.75
C LEU A 123 8.01 -6.47 11.27
N ALA A 124 6.95 -6.86 10.55
CA ALA A 124 6.74 -6.50 9.16
C ALA A 124 6.73 -4.98 8.97
N MET A 125 5.98 -4.25 9.81
CA MET A 125 5.94 -2.78 9.77
C MET A 125 7.32 -2.16 10.00
N VAL A 126 8.08 -2.67 10.99
CA VAL A 126 9.44 -2.20 11.27
C VAL A 126 10.37 -2.45 10.07
N LEU A 127 10.31 -3.63 9.46
CA LEU A 127 11.12 -3.98 8.29
C LEU A 127 10.80 -3.07 7.09
N PHE A 128 9.52 -2.78 6.84
CA PHE A 128 9.12 -1.85 5.77
C PHE A 128 9.62 -0.43 6.04
N ILE A 129 9.50 0.08 7.27
CA ILE A 129 10.02 1.40 7.63
C ILE A 129 11.54 1.46 7.53
N ALA A 130 12.23 0.39 7.94
CA ALA A 130 13.69 0.31 7.87
C ALA A 130 14.18 0.29 6.42
N ASP A 131 13.51 -0.40 5.50
CA ASP A 131 13.88 -0.43 4.08
C ASP A 131 13.71 0.94 3.40
N LEU A 132 12.77 1.78 3.88
CA LEU A 132 12.63 3.17 3.41
C LEU A 132 13.82 4.05 3.82
N LYS A 133 14.37 3.85 5.02
CA LYS A 133 15.50 4.65 5.53
C LYS A 133 16.85 4.15 5.03
N VAL A 134 17.00 2.84 4.90
CA VAL A 134 18.22 2.18 4.44
C VAL A 134 17.85 1.36 3.21
N PRO A 135 18.12 1.85 1.98
CA PRO A 135 17.73 1.13 0.78
C PRO A 135 18.51 -0.20 0.68
N THR A 136 17.93 -1.29 1.15
CA THR A 136 18.57 -2.63 1.18
C THR A 136 18.34 -3.43 -0.10
N HIS A 137 18.04 -2.75 -1.20
CA HIS A 137 17.65 -3.38 -2.47
C HIS A 137 16.41 -4.29 -2.35
N GLY A 138 15.54 -4.04 -1.36
CA GLY A 138 14.26 -4.77 -1.19
C GLY A 138 14.33 -6.05 -0.35
N ILE A 139 15.49 -6.42 0.20
CA ILE A 139 15.63 -7.63 1.04
C ILE A 139 14.76 -7.51 2.31
N LEU A 140 14.79 -6.37 2.99
CA LEU A 140 13.92 -6.11 4.14
C LEU A 140 12.44 -6.15 3.76
N SER A 141 12.08 -5.61 2.58
CA SER A 141 10.70 -5.67 2.08
C SER A 141 10.22 -7.11 1.86
N VAL A 142 11.04 -7.99 1.29
CA VAL A 142 10.69 -9.41 1.12
C VAL A 142 10.47 -10.07 2.49
N GLY A 143 11.37 -9.85 3.44
CA GLY A 143 11.20 -10.34 4.81
C GLY A 143 9.93 -9.80 5.49
N GLY A 144 9.62 -8.53 5.26
CA GLY A 144 8.40 -7.88 5.76
C GLY A 144 7.12 -8.50 5.18
N VAL A 145 7.10 -8.84 3.89
CA VAL A 145 5.95 -9.53 3.27
C VAL A 145 5.72 -10.90 3.90
N PHE A 146 6.78 -11.70 4.10
CA PHE A 146 6.64 -12.99 4.78
C PHE A 146 6.18 -12.83 6.23
N ALA A 147 6.76 -11.88 6.97
CA ALA A 147 6.35 -11.59 8.34
C ALA A 147 4.88 -11.15 8.42
N LEU A 148 4.40 -10.35 7.46
CA LEU A 148 2.99 -9.95 7.39
C LEU A 148 2.08 -11.14 7.05
N LEU A 149 2.45 -11.97 6.07
CA LEU A 149 1.69 -13.16 5.69
C LEU A 149 1.54 -14.13 6.87
N PHE A 150 2.63 -14.50 7.53
CA PHE A 150 2.56 -15.41 8.68
C PHE A 150 1.92 -14.74 9.88
N GLY A 151 2.19 -13.45 10.11
CA GLY A 151 1.60 -12.68 11.19
C GLY A 151 0.08 -12.62 11.12
N THR A 152 -0.47 -12.27 9.95
CA THR A 152 -1.92 -12.22 9.70
C THR A 152 -2.56 -13.61 9.77
N ALA A 153 -1.90 -14.65 9.25
CA ALA A 153 -2.37 -16.03 9.33
C ALA A 153 -2.47 -16.54 10.78
N PHE A 154 -1.51 -16.19 11.63
CA PHE A 154 -1.50 -16.61 13.03
C PHE A 154 -2.22 -15.65 13.98
N LEU A 155 -2.62 -14.46 13.53
CA LEU A 155 -3.05 -13.35 14.39
C LEU A 155 -4.18 -13.71 15.37
N VAL A 156 -5.15 -14.50 14.91
CA VAL A 156 -6.33 -14.86 15.71
C VAL A 156 -6.27 -16.36 15.98
N ASN A 157 -6.22 -16.72 17.27
CA ASN A 157 -6.23 -18.11 17.69
C ASN A 157 -7.65 -18.65 17.56
N THR A 158 -7.91 -19.34 16.46
CA THR A 158 -9.15 -20.09 16.28
C THR A 158 -9.09 -21.32 17.16
N GLY A 159 -9.80 -21.30 18.28
CA GLY A 159 -10.26 -22.54 18.89
C GLY A 159 -11.07 -23.39 17.88
N PRO A 160 -11.66 -24.52 18.29
CA PRO A 160 -12.40 -25.43 17.40
C PRO A 160 -13.61 -24.81 16.65
N ILE A 161 -13.93 -23.54 16.89
CA ILE A 161 -15.19 -22.86 16.57
C ILE A 161 -15.10 -22.08 15.22
N GLY A 162 -13.99 -22.15 14.48
CA GLY A 162 -13.96 -21.65 13.09
C GLY A 162 -14.08 -20.13 12.91
N LEU A 163 -13.99 -19.32 13.98
CA LEU A 163 -13.96 -17.86 13.94
C LEU A 163 -12.58 -17.30 13.53
N GLY A 164 -12.02 -17.86 12.46
CA GLY A 164 -10.72 -17.44 11.93
C GLY A 164 -10.80 -16.30 10.97
N VAL A 165 -9.64 -15.67 10.71
CA VAL A 165 -9.49 -14.78 9.56
C VAL A 165 -9.80 -15.59 8.29
N SER A 166 -10.69 -15.08 7.45
CA SER A 166 -11.08 -15.74 6.19
C SER A 166 -9.82 -16.11 5.38
N PRO A 167 -9.62 -17.39 5.01
CA PRO A 167 -8.47 -17.82 4.21
C PRO A 167 -8.35 -17.05 2.89
N ILE A 168 -9.50 -16.69 2.30
CA ILE A 168 -9.58 -15.90 1.07
C ILE A 168 -9.04 -14.50 1.30
N LEU A 169 -9.34 -13.87 2.46
CA LEU A 169 -8.81 -12.56 2.78
C LEU A 169 -7.30 -12.62 2.98
N SER A 170 -6.78 -13.61 3.72
CA SER A 170 -5.34 -13.76 3.94
C SER A 170 -4.57 -13.89 2.62
N VAL A 171 -5.11 -14.66 1.66
CA VAL A 171 -4.55 -14.78 0.32
C VAL A 171 -4.66 -13.46 -0.46
N ALA A 172 -5.82 -12.79 -0.43
CA ALA A 172 -6.04 -11.54 -1.15
C ALA A 172 -5.15 -10.40 -0.64
N VAL A 173 -4.99 -10.28 0.68
CA VAL A 173 -4.10 -9.31 1.33
C VAL A 173 -2.64 -9.59 0.96
N THR A 174 -2.22 -10.85 1.00
CA THR A 174 -0.87 -11.24 0.61
C THR A 174 -0.62 -10.87 -0.85
N ALA A 175 -1.54 -11.23 -1.75
CA ALA A 175 -1.44 -10.92 -3.16
C ALA A 175 -1.41 -9.41 -3.43
N GLY A 176 -2.26 -8.64 -2.74
CA GLY A 176 -2.29 -7.18 -2.82
C GLY A 176 -1.01 -6.52 -2.31
N THR A 177 -0.48 -7.01 -1.19
CA THR A 177 0.78 -6.53 -0.61
C THR A 177 1.95 -6.83 -1.54
N LEU A 178 2.03 -8.06 -2.06
CA LEU A 178 3.04 -8.47 -3.03
C LEU A 178 2.94 -7.63 -4.31
N PHE A 179 1.74 -7.40 -4.84
CA PHE A 179 1.52 -6.58 -6.02
C PHE A 179 1.95 -5.13 -5.78
N PHE A 180 1.53 -4.51 -4.69
CA PHE A 180 1.93 -3.14 -4.33
C PHE A 180 3.44 -3.02 -4.22
N PHE A 181 4.12 -3.94 -3.51
CA PHE A 181 5.57 -3.92 -3.38
C PHE A 181 6.28 -4.19 -4.70
N THR A 182 5.76 -5.09 -5.54
CA THR A 182 6.31 -5.33 -6.88
C THR A 182 6.23 -4.08 -7.73
N GLN A 183 5.09 -3.36 -7.70
CA GLN A 183 4.96 -2.07 -8.40
C GLN A 183 5.83 -0.97 -7.80
N PHE A 184 5.96 -0.93 -6.47
CA PHE A 184 6.81 0.02 -5.77
C PHE A 184 8.30 -0.20 -6.12
N ILE A 185 8.80 -1.43 -6.01
CA ILE A 185 10.15 -1.83 -6.41
C ILE A 185 10.37 -1.53 -7.89
N ARG A 186 9.40 -1.82 -8.76
CA ARG A 186 9.49 -1.50 -10.19
C ARG A 186 9.58 0.00 -10.43
N LYS A 187 8.82 0.83 -9.69
CA LYS A 187 8.91 2.30 -9.76
C LYS A 187 10.22 2.83 -9.18
N VAL A 188 10.75 2.23 -8.12
CA VAL A 188 12.05 2.60 -7.53
C VAL A 188 13.19 2.22 -8.47
N LEU A 189 13.18 1.02 -9.05
CA LEU A 189 14.13 0.60 -10.07
C LEU A 189 13.99 1.45 -11.33
N ALA A 190 12.78 1.75 -11.78
CA ALA A 190 12.55 2.65 -12.90
C ALA A 190 12.99 4.09 -12.59
N ALA A 191 12.90 4.55 -11.35
CA ALA A 191 13.42 5.86 -10.93
C ALA A 191 14.96 5.85 -10.77
N ARG A 192 15.56 4.70 -10.48
CA ARG A 192 17.03 4.51 -10.43
C ARG A 192 17.65 4.31 -11.82
N HIS A 193 16.90 3.70 -12.74
CA HIS A 193 17.26 3.57 -14.16
C HIS A 193 16.69 4.70 -15.01
N ALA A 194 15.89 5.60 -14.44
CA ALA A 194 15.54 6.83 -15.09
C ALA A 194 16.86 7.56 -15.32
N PRO A 195 17.23 7.86 -16.58
CA PRO A 195 18.42 8.62 -16.85
C PRO A 195 18.33 9.90 -16.02
N VAL A 196 19.31 10.09 -15.15
CA VAL A 196 19.48 11.33 -14.40
C VAL A 196 19.80 12.38 -15.47
N PHE A 197 18.77 13.05 -15.99
CA PHE A 197 18.92 14.20 -16.91
C PHE A 197 19.52 15.44 -16.18
N ALA A 198 20.17 15.23 -15.04
CA ALA A 198 20.79 16.24 -14.21
C ALA A 198 22.13 15.71 -13.64
N GLY A 199 23.19 15.69 -14.45
CA GLY A 199 24.54 15.49 -13.90
C GLY A 199 25.61 15.00 -14.87
N ALA A 200 26.54 15.91 -15.16
CA ALA A 200 27.93 15.70 -15.63
C ALA A 200 28.19 14.98 -16.97
N GLU A 201 27.50 13.89 -17.31
CA GLU A 201 27.75 13.12 -18.55
C GLU A 201 26.93 13.61 -19.75
N SER A 202 25.81 14.29 -19.51
CA SER A 202 24.93 14.83 -20.58
C SER A 202 25.47 16.07 -21.28
N MET A 203 26.64 16.57 -20.87
CA MET A 203 27.24 17.78 -21.45
C MET A 203 28.17 17.44 -22.61
N LEU A 204 28.71 16.22 -22.69
CA LEU A 204 29.55 15.79 -23.81
C LEU A 204 28.71 15.71 -25.09
N GLY A 205 29.12 16.45 -26.12
CA GLY A 205 28.39 16.57 -27.39
C GLY A 205 27.25 17.59 -27.38
N ALA A 206 26.97 18.25 -26.25
CA ALA A 206 25.98 19.31 -26.19
C ALA A 206 26.43 20.54 -27.01
N ILE A 207 25.48 21.11 -27.75
CA ILE A 207 25.67 22.35 -28.52
C ILE A 207 25.24 23.53 -27.65
N GLY A 208 26.08 24.56 -27.61
CA GLY A 208 25.77 25.82 -26.96
C GLY A 208 26.25 27.00 -27.78
N GLN A 209 26.25 28.17 -27.16
CA GLN A 209 26.68 29.41 -27.79
C GLN A 209 27.73 30.12 -26.93
N ALA A 210 28.81 30.57 -27.55
CA ALA A 210 29.77 31.47 -26.91
C ALA A 210 29.07 32.79 -26.57
N ARG A 211 29.08 33.21 -25.30
CA ARG A 211 28.51 34.51 -24.89
C ARG A 211 29.56 35.62 -24.95
N GLU A 212 30.82 35.24 -24.83
CA GLU A 212 31.99 36.11 -24.88
C GLU A 212 33.02 35.47 -25.81
N GLU A 213 34.07 36.20 -26.16
CA GLU A 213 35.19 35.64 -26.92
C GLU A 213 36.01 34.71 -26.01
N LEU A 214 36.22 33.46 -26.44
CA LEU A 214 37.03 32.49 -25.71
C LEU A 214 38.46 32.53 -26.27
N SER A 215 39.42 33.03 -25.49
CA SER A 215 40.85 33.04 -25.86
C SER A 215 41.79 33.05 -24.64
N PRO A 216 42.17 31.88 -24.08
CA PRO A 216 41.62 30.55 -24.32
C PRO A 216 40.37 30.29 -23.47
N GLU A 217 40.10 31.09 -22.44
CA GLU A 217 38.95 30.94 -21.54
C GLU A 217 37.84 31.95 -21.87
N GLY A 218 36.60 31.59 -21.55
CA GLY A 218 35.43 32.47 -21.65
C GLY A 218 34.16 31.81 -21.13
N LEU A 219 33.01 32.42 -21.40
CA LEU A 219 31.70 31.92 -20.98
C LEU A 219 30.88 31.40 -22.15
N VAL A 220 30.30 30.21 -21.96
CA VAL A 220 29.39 29.56 -22.91
C VAL A 220 28.04 29.29 -22.27
N PHE A 221 26.97 29.39 -23.06
CA PHE A 221 25.62 29.03 -22.64
C PHE A 221 25.27 27.65 -23.19
N VAL A 222 25.19 26.65 -22.31
CA VAL A 222 24.94 25.24 -22.67
C VAL A 222 23.88 24.68 -21.71
N SER A 223 22.88 23.99 -22.26
CA SER A 223 21.81 23.33 -21.48
C SER A 223 21.10 24.26 -20.49
N GLY A 224 20.88 25.52 -20.87
CA GLY A 224 20.14 26.50 -20.05
C GLY A 224 20.95 27.21 -18.97
N ALA A 225 22.27 27.00 -18.89
CA ALA A 225 23.14 27.63 -17.89
C ALA A 225 24.43 28.21 -18.51
N LEU A 226 25.00 29.22 -17.84
CA LEU A 226 26.31 29.79 -18.14
C LEU A 226 27.42 28.93 -17.52
N TRP A 227 28.39 28.52 -18.33
CA TRP A 227 29.53 27.72 -17.93
C TRP A 227 30.83 28.39 -18.32
N LYS A 228 31.86 28.23 -17.48
CA LYS A 228 33.24 28.54 -17.86
C LYS A 228 33.73 27.50 -18.85
N ALA A 229 34.32 27.93 -19.95
CA ALA A 229 34.84 27.03 -20.96
C ALA A 229 36.21 27.46 -21.48
N VAL A 230 36.97 26.48 -21.96
CA VAL A 230 38.26 26.66 -22.64
C VAL A 230 38.14 26.18 -24.06
N ALA A 231 38.59 26.99 -25.01
CA ALA A 231 38.63 26.63 -26.42
C ALA A 231 39.80 25.69 -26.71
N ALA A 232 39.54 24.56 -27.37
CA ALA A 232 40.54 23.53 -27.65
C ALA A 232 41.35 23.80 -28.93
N ASP A 233 40.71 24.33 -29.97
CA ASP A 233 41.26 24.40 -31.34
C ASP A 233 41.57 25.84 -31.81
N GLY A 234 41.54 26.82 -30.91
CA GLY A 234 41.82 28.24 -31.20
C GLY A 234 40.77 29.21 -30.64
N PRO A 235 40.93 30.53 -30.81
CA PRO A 235 40.00 31.51 -30.27
C PRO A 235 38.61 31.40 -30.92
N ILE A 236 37.55 31.44 -30.11
CA ILE A 236 36.15 31.36 -30.56
C ILE A 236 35.47 32.70 -30.29
N HIS A 237 34.92 33.34 -31.31
CA HIS A 237 34.26 34.63 -31.17
C HIS A 237 32.92 34.53 -30.42
N ALA A 238 32.54 35.63 -29.78
CA ALA A 238 31.23 35.76 -29.14
C ALA A 238 30.10 35.54 -30.16
N GLY A 239 29.09 34.76 -29.77
CA GLY A 239 27.94 34.41 -30.60
C GLY A 239 28.09 33.15 -31.44
N SER A 240 29.31 32.60 -31.58
CA SER A 240 29.54 31.37 -32.34
C SER A 240 28.96 30.13 -31.65
N PRO A 241 28.43 29.16 -32.43
CA PRO A 241 28.02 27.87 -31.90
C PRO A 241 29.25 27.06 -31.47
N VAL A 242 29.14 26.41 -30.32
CA VAL A 242 30.22 25.62 -29.72
C VAL A 242 29.73 24.24 -29.32
N ARG A 243 30.58 23.23 -29.49
CA ARG A 243 30.32 21.86 -29.08
C ARG A 243 31.23 21.48 -27.92
N VAL A 244 30.64 20.92 -26.87
CA VAL A 244 31.41 20.44 -25.70
C VAL A 244 32.09 19.11 -26.04
N ILE A 245 33.42 19.09 -25.95
CA ILE A 245 34.25 17.92 -26.23
C ILE A 245 34.83 17.28 -24.96
N GLY A 246 34.80 18.00 -23.83
CA GLY A 246 35.37 17.54 -22.57
C GLY A 246 34.91 18.38 -21.39
N ARG A 247 35.23 17.91 -20.17
CA ARG A 247 35.00 18.65 -18.94
C ARG A 247 36.10 18.33 -17.93
N GLN A 248 36.68 19.37 -17.33
CA GLN A 248 37.56 19.27 -16.17
C GLN A 248 36.96 20.06 -15.01
N GLY A 249 36.47 19.36 -13.97
CA GLY A 249 35.89 20.01 -12.79
C GLY A 249 34.63 20.82 -13.13
N LEU A 250 34.70 22.16 -13.02
CA LEU A 250 33.61 23.09 -13.36
C LEU A 250 33.87 23.85 -14.68
N GLN A 251 34.89 23.43 -15.43
CA GLN A 251 35.30 24.05 -16.69
C GLN A 251 35.02 23.08 -17.85
N LEU A 252 34.34 23.56 -18.89
CA LEU A 252 34.05 22.80 -20.10
C LEU A 252 35.19 22.99 -21.11
N GLN A 253 35.50 21.95 -21.88
CA GLN A 253 36.36 22.07 -23.04
C GLN A 253 35.46 22.06 -24.28
N VAL A 254 35.57 23.09 -25.11
CA VAL A 254 34.69 23.30 -26.25
C VAL A 254 35.50 23.52 -27.53
N THR A 255 34.93 23.12 -28.65
CA THR A 255 35.44 23.45 -30.00
C THR A 255 34.37 24.21 -30.79
N ALA A 256 34.80 24.96 -31.80
CA ALA A 256 33.87 25.61 -32.71
C ALA A 256 33.12 24.54 -33.51
N GLU A 257 31.80 24.71 -33.66
CA GLU A 257 31.03 23.80 -34.50
C GLU A 257 31.17 24.22 -35.98
N ASP A 258 31.66 23.30 -36.83
CA ASP A 258 31.97 23.47 -38.26
C ASP A 258 30.74 23.70 -39.17
N GLY A 259 29.77 24.48 -38.69
CA GLY A 259 28.69 25.04 -39.50
C GLY A 259 28.93 26.47 -39.97
N ALA A 260 29.87 27.21 -39.34
CA ALA A 260 30.04 28.65 -39.59
C ALA A 260 31.02 28.99 -40.73
N LEU A 261 31.78 28.03 -41.26
CA LEU A 261 32.71 28.27 -42.38
C LEU A 261 32.07 28.12 -43.77
N LYS A 262 30.86 27.56 -43.90
CA LYS A 262 30.21 27.37 -45.20
C LYS A 262 29.30 28.51 -45.67
N GLU A 263 28.89 29.42 -44.79
CA GLU A 263 27.92 30.47 -45.17
C GLU A 263 28.56 31.82 -45.55
N LYS A 264 29.89 31.93 -45.49
CA LYS A 264 30.63 33.16 -45.86
C LYS A 264 31.33 33.13 -47.22
N GLU A 265 31.36 31.99 -47.91
CA GLU A 265 31.89 31.89 -49.28
C GLU A 265 30.81 32.06 -50.37
N GLU A 266 29.52 32.13 -50.01
CA GLU A 266 28.40 32.27 -50.98
C GLU A 266 27.68 33.64 -50.92
N ARG A 267 28.31 34.68 -50.37
CA ARG A 267 27.80 36.07 -50.47
C ARG A 267 28.80 37.03 -51.09
#